data_AF-A0AAV5CVT9-F1
#
_entry.id   AF-A0AAV5CVT9-F1
#
_cell.length_a   1.000
_cell.length_b   1.000
_cell.length_c   1.000
_cell.angle_alpha   90.00
_cell.angle_beta   90.00
_cell.angle_gamma   90.00
#
_symmetry.space_group_name_H-M   'P 1'
#
loop_
_entity.id
_entity.type
_entity.pdbx_description
1 polymer ?
#
loop_
_entity_poly.entity_id
_entity_poly.type
_entity_poly.pdbx_seq_one_letter_code
_entity_poly.pdbx_strand_id
1 'polypeptide(L)'
;MLLTKPHLSNSVLSSAPRSNPAPSSSHVKPLPVSAARRRRLRVSATAAEAPAAPVSAAASALSRVDVLSEALPFIQRFKGKTVVVKYGGAAMKSPELQSSVIRDLVLLSCVGLRPVLVHGGGPEINSWLLRVGVEPQFRNGLRVTDALTMEVVEMVLVGKVNKHLVSLINLAGGTAVGLCGKDARLITARPSPNAAALGFVGEVARVDATVLHPIIASGHIPVIATVAADETGQAYNINADTAAGEIAAAVGR
;
A
#
# COMPACT_ATOMS: atom_id res chain seq x y z
N MET A 1 55.64 39.30 26.04
CA MET A 1 54.90 40.58 26.00
C MET A 1 53.42 40.22 25.93
N LEU A 2 52.54 40.41 26.92
CA LEU A 2 52.53 41.37 28.07
C LEU A 2 52.62 42.82 27.57
N LEU A 3 51.72 43.80 27.85
CA LEU A 3 50.69 44.03 28.90
C LEU A 3 49.46 44.81 28.28
N THR A 4 48.27 45.11 28.84
CA THR A 4 47.42 44.75 30.04
C THR A 4 45.96 45.27 29.83
N LYS A 5 45.03 45.07 30.79
CA LYS A 5 43.73 45.80 30.93
C LYS A 5 43.93 47.20 31.60
N PRO A 6 42.90 48.08 31.79
CA PRO A 6 41.70 47.93 32.67
C PRO A 6 40.35 48.07 31.90
N HIS A 7 39.13 47.74 32.36
CA HIS A 7 38.39 47.88 33.64
C HIS A 7 37.91 49.31 33.99
N LEU A 8 36.72 49.56 34.57
CA LEU A 8 35.65 48.65 35.05
C LEU A 8 34.45 48.64 34.04
N SER A 9 33.13 48.81 34.28
CA SER A 9 32.24 49.05 35.46
C SER A 9 30.79 48.55 35.18
N ASN A 10 29.90 48.54 36.20
CA ASN A 10 28.55 47.92 36.16
C ASN A 10 27.38 48.91 36.02
N SER A 11 26.26 48.44 35.45
CA SER A 11 24.90 48.81 35.87
C SER A 11 23.95 47.62 35.72
N VAL A 12 23.43 47.09 36.83
CA VAL A 12 22.51 45.94 36.83
C VAL A 12 21.06 46.43 36.80
N LEU A 13 20.26 45.93 35.86
CA LEU A 13 18.80 46.09 35.86
C LEU A 13 18.12 44.73 35.96
N SER A 14 17.41 44.52 37.06
CA SER A 14 16.65 43.31 37.36
C SER A 14 15.30 43.31 36.64
N SER A 15 15.04 42.31 35.79
CA SER A 15 13.70 42.02 35.25
C SER A 15 13.07 40.83 35.96
N ALA A 16 11.97 41.08 36.67
CA ALA A 16 11.23 40.05 37.40
C ALA A 16 10.50 39.07 36.46
N PRO A 17 10.33 37.79 36.82
CA PRO A 17 9.57 36.83 36.02
C PRO A 17 8.09 37.20 35.99
N ARG A 18 7.48 37.21 34.80
CA ARG A 18 6.04 37.41 34.64
C ARG A 18 5.29 36.13 35.03
N SER A 19 4.37 36.24 35.99
CA SER A 19 3.45 35.16 36.36
C SER A 19 2.43 34.91 35.25
N ASN A 20 2.36 33.69 34.72
CA ASN A 20 1.23 33.27 33.88
C ASN A 20 -0.04 33.17 34.74
N PRO A 21 -1.20 33.67 34.27
CA PRO A 21 -2.48 33.40 34.91
C PRO A 21 -2.86 31.92 34.73
N ALA A 22 -3.50 31.35 35.75
CA ALA A 22 -4.02 29.98 35.68
C ALA A 22 -5.21 29.89 34.69
N PRO A 23 -5.42 28.74 34.01
CA PRO A 23 -6.54 28.56 33.10
C PRO A 23 -7.87 28.57 33.88
N SER A 24 -8.78 29.47 33.49
CA SER A 24 -10.10 29.59 34.09
C SER A 24 -10.96 28.35 33.80
N SER A 25 -11.49 27.70 34.85
CA SER A 25 -12.35 26.53 34.74
C SER A 25 -13.74 26.88 34.19
N SER A 26 -13.88 26.96 32.86
CA SER A 26 -15.17 27.15 32.20
C SER A 26 -16.01 25.87 32.32
N HIS A 27 -16.99 25.86 33.22
CA HIS A 27 -17.98 24.78 33.33
C HIS A 27 -18.86 24.69 32.08
N VAL A 28 -18.46 23.83 31.13
CA VAL A 28 -19.32 23.41 30.03
C VAL A 28 -20.48 22.60 30.60
N LYS A 29 -21.68 23.20 30.67
CA LYS A 29 -22.90 22.46 30.99
C LYS A 29 -23.17 21.44 29.88
N PRO A 30 -23.39 20.15 30.19
CA PRO A 30 -23.79 19.18 29.17
C PRO A 30 -25.16 19.56 28.61
N LEU A 31 -25.33 19.43 27.30
CA LEU A 31 -26.62 19.62 26.62
C LEU A 31 -27.62 18.53 27.07
N PRO A 32 -28.90 18.86 27.26
CA PRO A 32 -29.91 17.87 27.66
C PRO A 32 -30.13 16.86 26.53
N VAL A 33 -29.80 15.60 26.80
CA VAL A 33 -30.02 14.49 25.86
C VAL A 33 -31.54 14.22 25.76
N SER A 34 -32.16 14.68 24.67
CA SER A 34 -33.58 14.44 24.42
C SER A 34 -33.85 12.94 24.29
N ALA A 35 -34.67 12.39 25.19
CA ALA A 35 -35.01 10.98 25.24
C ALA A 35 -35.94 10.61 24.07
N ALA A 36 -35.35 10.29 22.91
CA ALA A 36 -36.07 9.88 21.71
C ALA A 36 -36.94 8.64 21.98
N ARG A 37 -38.23 8.88 22.20
CA ARG A 37 -39.23 7.89 22.63
C ARG A 37 -39.47 6.83 21.56
N ARG A 38 -38.70 5.73 21.61
CA ARG A 38 -38.72 4.63 20.63
C ARG A 38 -40.14 4.05 20.45
N ARG A 39 -40.86 4.50 19.42
CA ARG A 39 -42.04 3.80 18.89
C ARG A 39 -41.60 2.42 18.39
N ARG A 40 -41.99 1.36 19.10
CA ARG A 40 -41.91 -0.01 18.55
C ARG A 40 -42.93 -0.13 17.41
N LEU A 41 -42.47 -0.11 16.16
CA LEU A 41 -43.28 -0.66 15.07
C LEU A 41 -43.47 -2.17 15.34
N ARG A 42 -44.73 -2.62 15.44
CA ARG A 42 -45.05 -4.03 15.28
C ARG A 42 -45.08 -4.33 13.78
N VAL A 43 -43.99 -4.88 13.26
CA VAL A 43 -44.00 -5.51 11.93
C VAL A 43 -44.57 -6.92 12.11
N SER A 44 -45.83 -7.12 11.73
CA SER A 44 -46.45 -8.44 11.66
C SER A 44 -45.99 -9.15 10.40
N ALA A 45 -44.83 -9.82 10.47
CA ALA A 45 -44.36 -10.68 9.40
C ALA A 45 -45.24 -11.95 9.35
N THR A 46 -46.15 -12.02 8.39
CA THR A 46 -46.78 -13.28 7.99
C THR A 46 -45.70 -14.17 7.38
N ALA A 47 -45.44 -15.34 7.97
CA ALA A 47 -44.52 -16.31 7.41
C ALA A 47 -45.12 -16.89 6.12
N ALA A 48 -44.74 -16.32 4.97
CA ALA A 48 -44.96 -16.96 3.68
C ALA A 48 -44.06 -18.20 3.62
N GLU A 49 -44.65 -19.35 3.36
CA GLU A 49 -43.93 -20.61 3.25
C GLU A 49 -42.99 -20.55 2.04
N ALA A 50 -41.70 -20.82 2.27
CA ALA A 50 -40.69 -20.65 1.23
C ALA A 50 -40.89 -21.72 0.13
N PRO A 51 -40.95 -21.35 -1.17
CA PRO A 51 -41.14 -22.32 -2.23
C PRO A 51 -39.97 -23.30 -2.26
N ALA A 52 -40.26 -24.60 -2.39
CA ALA A 52 -39.26 -25.64 -2.45
C ALA A 52 -38.23 -25.34 -3.56
N ALA A 53 -36.94 -25.34 -3.20
CA ALA A 53 -35.87 -25.00 -4.13
C ALA A 53 -35.85 -25.98 -5.32
N PRO A 54 -35.70 -25.49 -6.57
CA PRO A 54 -35.75 -26.36 -7.74
C PRO A 54 -34.58 -27.35 -7.74
N VAL A 55 -34.85 -28.61 -8.08
CA VAL A 55 -33.92 -29.75 -8.00
C VAL A 55 -32.57 -29.50 -8.70
N SER A 56 -32.56 -28.66 -9.75
CA SER A 56 -31.37 -28.16 -10.44
C SER A 56 -30.32 -27.52 -9.50
N ALA A 57 -30.75 -26.79 -8.47
CA ALA A 57 -29.85 -26.11 -7.54
C ALA A 57 -28.94 -27.09 -6.79
N ALA A 58 -29.46 -28.25 -6.38
CA ALA A 58 -28.72 -29.28 -5.65
C ALA A 58 -27.62 -29.93 -6.51
N ALA A 59 -27.92 -30.24 -7.78
CA ALA A 59 -26.91 -30.72 -8.73
C ALA A 59 -25.79 -29.69 -8.95
N SER A 60 -26.12 -28.40 -9.00
CA SER A 60 -25.14 -27.30 -9.09
C SER A 60 -24.37 -27.04 -7.79
N ALA A 61 -24.77 -27.64 -6.67
CA ALA A 61 -24.13 -27.51 -5.37
C ALA A 61 -23.18 -28.68 -5.10
N LEU A 62 -23.60 -29.91 -5.43
CA LEU A 62 -22.75 -31.11 -5.42
C LEU A 62 -21.49 -30.88 -6.25
N SER A 63 -21.61 -30.48 -7.51
CA SER A 63 -20.47 -30.21 -8.38
C SER A 63 -19.51 -29.11 -7.89
N ARG A 64 -19.98 -28.18 -7.03
CA ARG A 64 -19.10 -27.22 -6.36
C ARG A 64 -18.35 -27.81 -5.17
N VAL A 65 -18.97 -28.73 -4.43
CA VAL A 65 -18.30 -29.49 -3.36
C VAL A 65 -17.23 -30.40 -3.96
N ASP A 66 -17.53 -31.06 -5.09
CA ASP A 66 -16.60 -31.92 -5.81
C ASP A 66 -15.38 -31.13 -6.29
N VAL A 67 -15.57 -30.00 -6.99
CA VAL A 67 -14.47 -29.13 -7.45
C VAL A 67 -13.65 -28.54 -6.30
N LEU A 68 -14.27 -28.23 -5.14
CA LEU A 68 -13.53 -27.79 -3.95
C LEU A 68 -12.71 -28.92 -3.32
N SER A 69 -13.18 -30.17 -3.42
CA SER A 69 -12.44 -31.36 -3.00
C SER A 69 -11.25 -31.63 -3.93
N GLU A 70 -11.45 -31.55 -5.24
CA GLU A 70 -10.40 -31.67 -6.27
C GLU A 70 -9.31 -30.58 -6.15
N ALA A 71 -9.64 -29.41 -5.61
CA ALA A 71 -8.68 -28.35 -5.34
C ALA A 71 -7.74 -28.64 -4.13
N LEU A 72 -8.11 -29.56 -3.24
CA LEU A 72 -7.40 -29.81 -1.98
C LEU A 72 -5.91 -30.21 -2.16
N PRO A 73 -5.50 -31.07 -3.10
CA PRO A 73 -4.09 -31.41 -3.32
C PRO A 73 -3.24 -30.19 -3.73
N PHE A 74 -3.82 -29.25 -4.49
CA PHE A 74 -3.13 -28.02 -4.89
C PHE A 74 -2.93 -27.08 -3.70
N ILE A 75 -3.97 -26.93 -2.86
CA ILE A 75 -3.89 -26.15 -1.60
C ILE A 75 -2.82 -26.75 -0.69
N GLN A 76 -2.83 -28.07 -0.48
CA GLN A 76 -1.85 -28.76 0.36
C GLN A 76 -0.41 -28.61 -0.18
N ARG A 77 -0.20 -28.72 -1.49
CA ARG A 77 1.12 -28.61 -2.14
C ARG A 77 1.81 -27.26 -1.91
N PHE A 78 1.05 -26.17 -1.80
CA PHE A 78 1.61 -24.81 -1.69
C PHE A 78 1.38 -24.14 -0.33
N LYS A 79 0.67 -24.78 0.60
CA LYS A 79 0.43 -24.24 1.95
C LYS A 79 1.74 -23.80 2.64
N GLY A 80 1.75 -22.58 3.17
CA GLY A 80 2.89 -21.94 3.82
C GLY A 80 3.94 -21.34 2.88
N LYS A 81 3.83 -21.53 1.55
CA LYS A 81 4.77 -20.96 0.57
C LYS A 81 4.42 -19.52 0.22
N THR A 82 5.47 -18.71 0.06
CA THR A 82 5.39 -17.32 -0.42
C THR A 82 5.20 -17.29 -1.94
N VAL A 83 4.31 -16.44 -2.42
CA VAL A 83 4.04 -16.25 -3.86
C VAL A 83 4.09 -14.76 -4.17
N VAL A 84 5.08 -14.34 -4.95
CA VAL A 84 5.17 -12.94 -5.42
C VAL A 84 4.37 -12.80 -6.71
N VAL A 85 3.37 -11.92 -6.69
CA VAL A 85 2.46 -11.65 -7.81
C VAL A 85 2.74 -10.26 -8.36
N LYS A 86 3.23 -10.17 -9.60
CA LYS A 86 3.36 -8.89 -10.31
C LYS A 86 2.00 -8.52 -10.92
N TYR A 87 1.38 -7.45 -10.42
CA TYR A 87 0.15 -6.89 -10.98
C TYR A 87 0.44 -5.64 -11.83
N GLY A 88 -0.06 -5.61 -13.06
CA GLY A 88 0.24 -4.56 -14.02
C GLY A 88 -0.43 -4.71 -15.38
N GLY A 89 -0.13 -3.79 -16.30
CA GLY A 89 -0.56 -3.86 -17.69
C GLY A 89 -2.08 -3.72 -17.87
N ALA A 90 -2.66 -4.54 -18.76
CA ALA A 90 -4.09 -4.50 -19.09
C ALA A 90 -5.00 -4.83 -17.89
N ALA A 91 -4.54 -5.69 -16.97
CA ALA A 91 -5.30 -6.10 -15.78
C ALA A 91 -5.58 -4.95 -14.79
N MET A 92 -4.91 -3.79 -14.95
CA MET A 92 -5.19 -2.57 -14.18
C MET A 92 -6.31 -1.70 -14.76
N LYS A 93 -6.77 -1.97 -15.99
CA LYS A 93 -7.73 -1.10 -16.71
C LYS A 93 -9.20 -1.47 -16.52
N SER A 94 -9.49 -2.71 -16.15
CA SER A 94 -10.85 -3.21 -15.90
C SER A 94 -11.10 -3.33 -14.39
N PRO A 95 -12.14 -2.67 -13.84
CA PRO A 95 -12.56 -2.85 -12.45
C PRO A 95 -12.92 -4.31 -12.12
N GLU A 96 -13.39 -5.07 -13.11
CA GLU A 96 -13.80 -6.47 -12.99
C GLU A 96 -12.58 -7.38 -12.84
N LEU A 97 -11.58 -7.23 -13.72
CA LEU A 97 -10.30 -7.95 -13.63
C LEU A 97 -9.53 -7.57 -12.35
N GLN A 98 -9.55 -6.29 -11.97
CA GLN A 98 -9.00 -5.83 -10.69
C GLN A 98 -9.71 -6.52 -9.52
N SER A 99 -11.03 -6.55 -9.51
CA SER A 99 -11.82 -7.21 -8.47
C SER A 99 -11.58 -8.72 -8.41
N SER A 100 -11.33 -9.38 -9.56
CA SER A 100 -10.92 -10.79 -9.59
C SER A 100 -9.56 -10.97 -8.91
N VAL A 101 -8.52 -10.29 -9.39
CA VAL A 101 -7.14 -10.45 -8.86
C VAL A 101 -7.07 -10.18 -7.36
N ILE A 102 -7.85 -9.21 -6.85
CA ILE A 102 -7.93 -8.94 -5.41
C ILE A 102 -8.60 -10.09 -4.64
N ARG A 103 -9.69 -10.68 -5.16
CA ARG A 103 -10.31 -11.88 -4.58
C ARG A 103 -9.37 -13.08 -4.63
N ASP A 104 -8.63 -13.25 -5.71
CA ASP A 104 -7.67 -14.34 -5.91
C ASP A 104 -6.52 -14.23 -4.88
N LEU A 105 -5.99 -13.03 -4.66
CA LEU A 105 -4.98 -12.77 -3.61
C LEU A 105 -5.51 -13.06 -2.20
N VAL A 106 -6.74 -12.64 -1.88
CA VAL A 106 -7.37 -12.96 -0.58
C VAL A 106 -7.61 -14.46 -0.44
N LEU A 107 -8.09 -15.14 -1.48
CA LEU A 107 -8.28 -16.60 -1.50
C LEU A 107 -6.97 -17.33 -1.20
N LEU A 108 -5.87 -16.98 -1.89
CA LEU A 108 -4.55 -17.55 -1.63
C LEU A 108 -4.12 -17.38 -0.17
N SER A 109 -4.34 -16.21 0.42
CA SER A 109 -4.07 -15.96 1.84
C SER A 109 -4.94 -16.82 2.77
N CYS A 110 -6.25 -16.89 2.49
CA CYS A 110 -7.21 -17.68 3.29
C CYS A 110 -6.96 -19.19 3.26
N VAL A 111 -6.49 -19.75 2.14
CA VAL A 111 -6.10 -21.18 2.07
C VAL A 111 -4.67 -21.44 2.58
N GLY A 112 -3.97 -20.40 3.04
CA GLY A 112 -2.71 -20.49 3.77
C GLY A 112 -1.44 -20.39 2.92
N LEU A 113 -1.52 -19.87 1.70
CA LEU A 113 -0.33 -19.35 1.00
C LEU A 113 0.01 -17.95 1.53
N ARG A 114 1.18 -17.42 1.17
CA ARG A 114 1.68 -16.11 1.57
C ARG A 114 1.85 -15.20 0.34
N PRO A 115 0.77 -14.59 -0.16
CA PRO A 115 0.86 -13.72 -1.33
C PRO A 115 1.57 -12.40 -1.01
N VAL A 116 2.40 -11.94 -1.95
CA VAL A 116 3.08 -10.63 -1.93
C VAL A 116 2.77 -9.95 -3.25
N LEU A 117 2.07 -8.81 -3.22
CA LEU A 117 1.66 -8.09 -4.41
C LEU A 117 2.70 -7.02 -4.76
N VAL A 118 3.29 -7.10 -5.96
CA VAL A 118 4.20 -6.07 -6.48
C VAL A 118 3.53 -5.39 -7.67
N HIS A 119 3.49 -4.06 -7.71
CA HIS A 119 2.71 -3.35 -8.73
C HIS A 119 3.44 -2.19 -9.40
N GLY A 120 3.14 -2.03 -10.70
CA GLY A 120 3.42 -0.81 -11.44
C GLY A 120 2.20 0.13 -11.46
N GLY A 121 2.10 0.95 -12.51
CA GLY A 121 0.98 1.87 -12.71
C GLY A 121 1.07 2.72 -13.98
N GLY A 122 1.65 2.17 -15.06
CA GLY A 122 1.93 2.91 -16.31
C GLY A 122 0.79 3.78 -16.85
N PRO A 123 -0.46 3.25 -16.98
CA PRO A 123 -1.61 4.04 -17.43
C PRO A 123 -1.99 5.19 -16.49
N GLU A 124 -1.96 4.97 -15.17
CA GLU A 124 -2.26 5.99 -14.17
C GLU A 124 -1.22 7.11 -14.19
N ILE A 125 0.06 6.76 -14.26
CA ILE A 125 1.14 7.75 -14.40
C ILE A 125 0.94 8.58 -15.67
N ASN A 126 0.61 7.96 -16.81
CA ASN A 126 0.32 8.70 -18.05
C ASN A 126 -0.86 9.66 -17.87
N SER A 127 -1.94 9.25 -17.18
CA SER A 127 -3.08 10.14 -16.91
C SER A 127 -2.71 11.33 -16.03
N TRP A 128 -1.75 11.19 -15.10
CA TRP A 128 -1.32 12.27 -14.23
C TRP A 128 -0.28 13.20 -14.86
N LEU A 129 0.68 12.67 -15.63
CA LEU A 129 1.63 13.49 -16.39
C LEU A 129 0.88 14.44 -17.35
N LEU A 130 -0.11 13.93 -18.09
CA LEU A 130 -0.94 14.76 -18.98
C LEU A 130 -1.75 15.84 -18.24
N ARG A 131 -2.18 15.59 -16.98
CA ARG A 131 -2.86 16.61 -16.15
C ARG A 131 -1.95 17.75 -15.70
N VAL A 132 -0.64 17.52 -15.63
CA VAL A 132 0.38 18.53 -15.28
C VAL A 132 1.14 19.06 -16.49
N GLY A 133 0.67 18.76 -17.72
CA GLY A 133 1.25 19.26 -18.96
C GLY A 133 2.55 18.56 -19.40
N VAL A 134 2.85 17.37 -18.87
CA VAL A 134 4.03 16.57 -19.23
C VAL A 134 3.64 15.43 -20.17
N GLU A 135 4.28 15.36 -21.34
CA GLU A 135 4.04 14.30 -22.32
C GLU A 135 4.74 12.97 -21.93
N PRO A 136 4.02 11.83 -21.84
CA PRO A 136 4.62 10.55 -21.43
C PRO A 136 5.61 9.95 -22.45
N GLN A 137 6.91 10.08 -22.17
CA GLN A 137 7.97 9.53 -23.03
C GLN A 137 8.42 8.10 -22.62
N PHE A 138 8.73 7.27 -23.62
CA PHE A 138 9.23 5.91 -23.44
C PHE A 138 10.38 5.59 -24.41
N ARG A 139 11.34 4.78 -23.96
CA ARG A 139 12.45 4.22 -24.76
C ARG A 139 12.65 2.76 -24.36
N ASN A 140 12.64 1.84 -25.34
CA ASN A 140 12.83 0.40 -25.13
C ASN A 140 11.92 -0.21 -24.03
N GLY A 141 10.67 0.24 -23.94
CA GLY A 141 9.69 -0.17 -22.93
C GLY A 141 9.82 0.48 -21.55
N LEU A 142 10.91 1.21 -21.29
CA LEU A 142 11.14 1.97 -20.06
C LEU A 142 10.64 3.42 -20.22
N ARG A 143 10.10 4.01 -19.15
CA ARG A 143 9.67 5.41 -19.13
C ARG A 143 10.89 6.32 -19.00
N VAL A 144 11.04 7.31 -19.89
CA VAL A 144 12.01 8.39 -19.66
C VAL A 144 11.49 9.23 -18.50
N THR A 145 12.26 9.32 -17.42
CA THR A 145 11.83 9.80 -16.11
C THR A 145 12.77 10.93 -15.66
N ASP A 146 12.48 12.17 -16.03
CA ASP A 146 13.15 13.35 -15.47
C ASP A 146 12.70 13.65 -14.02
N ALA A 147 13.16 14.74 -13.42
CA ALA A 147 12.89 15.06 -12.02
C ALA A 147 11.38 15.23 -11.73
N LEU A 148 10.68 16.00 -12.58
CA LEU A 148 9.24 16.22 -12.46
C LEU A 148 8.45 14.94 -12.71
N THR A 149 8.88 14.15 -13.70
CA THR A 149 8.30 12.83 -13.99
C THR A 149 8.50 11.87 -12.81
N MET A 150 9.66 11.91 -12.13
CA MET A 150 9.93 11.09 -10.95
C MET A 150 9.01 11.45 -9.78
N GLU A 151 8.79 12.74 -9.52
CA GLU A 151 7.86 13.21 -8.49
C GLU A 151 6.43 12.71 -8.76
N VAL A 152 5.95 12.84 -10.00
CA VAL A 152 4.63 12.30 -10.42
C VAL A 152 4.58 10.78 -10.33
N VAL A 153 5.66 10.07 -10.69
CA VAL A 153 5.75 8.60 -10.55
C VAL A 153 5.64 8.19 -9.08
N GLU A 154 6.34 8.86 -8.15
CA GLU A 154 6.27 8.53 -6.73
C GLU A 154 4.88 8.82 -6.14
N MET A 155 4.32 10.01 -6.40
CA MET A 155 2.97 10.38 -5.96
C MET A 155 1.90 9.39 -6.47
N VAL A 156 1.95 9.02 -7.74
CA VAL A 156 0.95 8.14 -8.35
C VAL A 156 1.10 6.69 -7.88
N LEU A 157 2.32 6.14 -7.88
CA LEU A 157 2.52 4.75 -7.48
C LEU A 157 2.32 4.54 -5.98
N VAL A 158 2.98 5.34 -5.14
CA VAL A 158 3.01 5.14 -3.68
C VAL A 158 1.78 5.75 -3.01
N GLY A 159 1.33 6.93 -3.45
CA GLY A 159 0.17 7.62 -2.88
C GLY A 159 -1.18 7.08 -3.38
N LYS A 160 -1.36 6.99 -4.70
CA LYS A 160 -2.65 6.63 -5.30
C LYS A 160 -2.82 5.12 -5.52
N VAL A 161 -1.98 4.50 -6.35
CA VAL A 161 -2.19 3.11 -6.80
C VAL A 161 -2.00 2.11 -5.65
N ASN A 162 -0.93 2.24 -4.88
CA ASN A 162 -0.64 1.35 -3.76
C ASN A 162 -1.76 1.32 -2.72
N LYS A 163 -2.23 2.51 -2.30
CA LYS A 163 -3.25 2.62 -1.25
C LYS A 163 -4.66 2.25 -1.75
N HIS A 164 -4.94 2.43 -3.04
CA HIS A 164 -6.15 1.87 -3.68
C HIS A 164 -6.16 0.33 -3.63
N LEU A 165 -5.04 -0.32 -3.98
CA LEU A 165 -4.94 -1.79 -3.94
C LEU A 165 -5.03 -2.33 -2.50
N VAL A 166 -4.38 -1.69 -1.53
CA VAL A 166 -4.53 -1.99 -0.09
C VAL A 166 -5.99 -1.88 0.35
N SER A 167 -6.67 -0.79 -0.02
CA SER A 167 -8.09 -0.57 0.30
C SER A 167 -8.99 -1.69 -0.27
N LEU A 168 -8.77 -2.10 -1.52
CA LEU A 168 -9.53 -3.19 -2.13
C LEU A 168 -9.29 -4.54 -1.45
N ILE A 169 -8.05 -4.88 -1.07
CA ILE A 169 -7.76 -6.13 -0.33
C ILE A 169 -8.46 -6.13 1.03
N ASN A 170 -8.44 -5.01 1.74
CA ASN A 170 -9.11 -4.86 3.04
C ASN A 170 -10.64 -4.96 2.90
N LEU A 171 -11.23 -4.35 1.87
CA LEU A 171 -12.66 -4.46 1.54
C LEU A 171 -13.08 -5.87 1.10
N ALA A 172 -12.15 -6.65 0.53
CA ALA A 172 -12.36 -8.05 0.17
C ALA A 172 -12.18 -9.03 1.36
N GLY A 173 -11.91 -8.52 2.58
CA GLY A 173 -11.75 -9.33 3.79
C GLY A 173 -10.32 -9.81 4.08
N GLY A 174 -9.33 -9.36 3.30
CA GLY A 174 -7.92 -9.54 3.62
C GLY A 174 -7.42 -8.48 4.62
N THR A 175 -6.10 -8.45 4.84
CA THR A 175 -5.42 -7.34 5.53
C THR A 175 -4.11 -7.06 4.80
N ALA A 176 -3.98 -5.86 4.24
CA ALA A 176 -2.85 -5.48 3.40
C ALA A 176 -2.01 -4.36 4.02
N VAL A 177 -0.69 -4.44 3.80
CA VAL A 177 0.29 -3.41 4.22
C VAL A 177 0.97 -2.85 2.98
N GLY A 178 0.72 -1.57 2.69
CA GLY A 178 1.23 -0.89 1.50
C GLY A 178 2.58 -0.22 1.73
N LEU A 179 3.61 -0.69 1.02
CA LEU A 179 5.00 -0.24 1.08
C LEU A 179 5.52 0.23 -0.29
N CYS A 180 6.68 0.86 -0.31
CA CYS A 180 7.56 1.06 -1.45
C CYS A 180 8.99 0.60 -1.08
N GLY A 181 9.95 0.69 -2.02
CA GLY A 181 11.34 0.34 -1.76
C GLY A 181 12.04 1.22 -0.70
N LYS A 182 11.57 2.46 -0.52
CA LYS A 182 12.12 3.42 0.46
C LYS A 182 11.78 3.01 1.90
N ASP A 183 10.62 2.36 2.11
CA ASP A 183 10.16 1.92 3.43
C ASP A 183 11.11 0.86 4.01
N ALA A 184 11.72 1.17 5.16
CA ALA A 184 12.76 0.35 5.81
C ALA A 184 13.96 -0.04 4.90
N ARG A 185 14.17 0.66 3.77
CA ARG A 185 15.12 0.31 2.69
C ARG A 185 14.88 -1.07 2.05
N LEU A 186 13.61 -1.49 1.97
CA LEU A 186 13.17 -2.73 1.31
C LEU A 186 13.81 -2.95 -0.07
N ILE A 187 14.00 -1.88 -0.85
CA ILE A 187 14.82 -1.88 -2.06
C ILE A 187 15.78 -0.69 -2.01
N THR A 188 17.07 -0.94 -2.15
CA THR A 188 18.07 0.09 -2.50
C THR A 188 18.22 0.13 -4.01
N ALA A 189 18.04 1.32 -4.60
CA ALA A 189 18.19 1.55 -6.03
C ALA A 189 19.65 1.86 -6.41
N ARG A 190 19.95 1.70 -7.71
CA ARG A 190 21.06 2.35 -8.40
C ARG A 190 20.57 2.95 -9.73
N PRO A 191 21.26 3.93 -10.33
CA PRO A 191 20.98 4.36 -11.69
C PRO A 191 21.07 3.17 -12.67
N SER A 192 20.15 3.09 -13.63
CA SER A 192 20.32 2.18 -14.77
C SER A 192 21.58 2.55 -15.58
N PRO A 193 22.30 1.61 -16.22
CA PRO A 193 23.36 1.91 -17.18
C PRO A 193 22.93 2.86 -18.31
N ASN A 194 21.63 2.92 -18.60
CA ASN A 194 21.03 3.83 -19.59
C ASN A 194 20.52 5.16 -18.99
N ALA A 195 20.87 5.52 -17.75
CA ALA A 195 20.36 6.72 -17.06
C ALA A 195 20.59 8.02 -17.86
N ALA A 196 21.70 8.17 -18.59
CA ALA A 196 21.95 9.32 -19.47
C ALA A 196 20.88 9.50 -20.57
N ALA A 197 20.15 8.43 -20.92
CA ALA A 197 19.06 8.44 -21.91
C ALA A 197 17.66 8.24 -21.29
N LEU A 198 17.57 8.00 -19.98
CA LEU A 198 16.33 7.63 -19.28
C LEU A 198 16.03 8.48 -18.03
N GLY A 199 16.97 9.26 -17.52
CA GLY A 199 16.84 9.97 -16.23
C GLY A 199 16.85 9.02 -15.03
N PHE A 200 15.97 9.26 -14.07
CA PHE A 200 15.81 8.53 -12.80
C PHE A 200 15.13 7.16 -12.96
N VAL A 201 15.49 6.41 -14.01
CA VAL A 201 15.18 4.97 -14.11
C VAL A 201 16.24 4.19 -13.37
N GLY A 202 15.80 3.37 -12.41
CA GLY A 202 16.68 2.61 -11.53
C GLY A 202 16.66 1.11 -11.78
N GLU A 203 17.75 0.48 -11.34
CA GLU A 203 17.84 -0.96 -11.12
C GLU A 203 17.89 -1.26 -9.62
N VAL A 204 17.57 -2.51 -9.26
CA VAL A 204 17.75 -2.99 -7.89
C VAL A 204 19.24 -3.19 -7.63
N ALA A 205 19.78 -2.51 -6.62
CA ALA A 205 21.13 -2.75 -6.11
C ALA A 205 21.15 -3.73 -4.92
N ARG A 206 20.07 -3.71 -4.11
CA ARG A 206 19.87 -4.58 -2.95
C ARG A 206 18.38 -4.68 -2.63
N VAL A 207 17.95 -5.84 -2.15
CA VAL A 207 16.66 -6.03 -1.46
C VAL A 207 16.93 -6.36 0.00
N ASP A 208 16.21 -5.74 0.93
CA ASP A 208 16.19 -6.10 2.35
C ASP A 208 14.77 -6.55 2.74
N ALA A 209 14.55 -7.86 2.72
CA ALA A 209 13.26 -8.47 3.04
C ALA A 209 12.92 -8.48 4.55
N THR A 210 13.79 -7.95 5.42
CA THR A 210 13.60 -7.98 6.88
C THR A 210 12.25 -7.40 7.32
N VAL A 211 11.78 -6.32 6.66
CA VAL A 211 10.48 -5.70 6.93
C VAL A 211 9.29 -6.57 6.47
N LEU A 212 9.45 -7.42 5.45
CA LEU A 212 8.39 -8.27 4.93
C LEU A 212 8.13 -9.50 5.81
N HIS A 213 9.17 -10.06 6.42
CA HIS A 213 9.06 -11.27 7.25
C HIS A 213 7.99 -11.20 8.35
N PRO A 214 7.90 -10.16 9.23
CA PRO A 214 6.85 -10.09 10.24
C PRO A 214 5.45 -9.85 9.66
N ILE A 215 5.34 -9.08 8.57
CA ILE A 215 4.06 -8.81 7.87
C ILE A 215 3.49 -10.12 7.32
N ILE A 216 4.32 -10.89 6.62
CA ILE A 216 3.98 -12.20 6.03
C ILE A 216 3.71 -13.24 7.12
N ALA A 217 4.46 -13.23 8.23
CA ALA A 217 4.23 -14.12 9.36
C ALA A 217 2.89 -13.86 10.06
N SER A 218 2.44 -12.61 10.11
CA SER A 218 1.13 -12.19 10.65
C SER A 218 -0.04 -12.44 9.68
N GLY A 219 0.19 -13.09 8.54
CA GLY A 219 -0.84 -13.37 7.53
C GLY A 219 -1.35 -12.12 6.79
N HIS A 220 -0.60 -11.01 6.83
CA HIS A 220 -0.93 -9.81 6.08
C HIS A 220 -0.30 -9.88 4.68
N ILE A 221 -0.96 -9.28 3.68
CA ILE A 221 -0.53 -9.24 2.29
C ILE A 221 0.30 -7.97 2.06
N PRO A 222 1.63 -8.03 1.84
CA PRO A 222 2.40 -6.85 1.48
C PRO A 222 2.04 -6.39 0.07
N VAL A 223 1.86 -5.09 -0.13
CA VAL A 223 1.57 -4.45 -1.42
C VAL A 223 2.68 -3.45 -1.71
N ILE A 224 3.54 -3.74 -2.69
CA ILE A 224 4.82 -3.06 -2.88
C ILE A 224 4.78 -2.24 -4.18
N ALA A 225 4.90 -0.92 -4.04
CA ALA A 225 5.06 0.03 -5.13
C ALA A 225 6.53 0.07 -5.60
N THR A 226 6.75 0.12 -6.91
CA THR A 226 8.08 -0.09 -7.52
C THR A 226 8.88 1.20 -7.67
N VAL A 227 8.87 2.02 -6.61
CA VAL A 227 9.72 3.20 -6.42
C VAL A 227 10.62 2.94 -5.23
N ALA A 228 11.91 3.25 -5.38
CA ALA A 228 12.95 3.03 -4.37
C ALA A 228 13.86 4.27 -4.28
N ALA A 229 14.79 4.28 -3.34
CA ALA A 229 15.84 5.30 -3.28
C ALA A 229 17.22 4.66 -3.31
N ASP A 230 18.22 5.41 -3.79
CA ASP A 230 19.63 5.04 -3.64
C ASP A 230 20.16 5.35 -2.22
N GLU A 231 21.46 5.14 -2.00
CA GLU A 231 22.10 5.39 -0.71
C GLU A 231 22.18 6.87 -0.32
N THR A 232 21.91 7.80 -1.25
CA THR A 232 21.84 9.26 -0.99
C THR A 232 20.42 9.75 -0.71
N GLY A 233 19.41 8.94 -1.00
CA GLY A 233 17.99 9.28 -0.89
C GLY A 233 17.32 9.72 -2.19
N GLN A 234 18.04 9.77 -3.31
CA GLN A 234 17.46 10.08 -4.62
C GLN A 234 16.48 8.97 -5.03
N ALA A 235 15.26 9.36 -5.38
CA ALA A 235 14.21 8.44 -5.81
C ALA A 235 14.45 7.93 -7.25
N TYR A 236 14.11 6.66 -7.48
CA TYR A 236 14.21 5.99 -8.78
C TYR A 236 12.95 5.18 -9.12
N ASN A 237 12.57 5.24 -10.39
CA ASN A 237 11.50 4.48 -11.02
C ASN A 237 12.06 3.12 -11.48
N ILE A 238 11.68 2.02 -10.83
CA ILE A 238 12.18 0.67 -11.12
C ILE A 238 11.13 -0.12 -11.91
N ASN A 239 11.59 -0.92 -12.88
CA ASN A 239 10.72 -1.82 -13.63
C ASN A 239 10.05 -2.83 -12.69
N ALA A 240 8.71 -2.92 -12.76
CA ALA A 240 7.92 -3.72 -11.82
C ALA A 240 8.08 -5.24 -11.96
N ASP A 241 8.48 -5.74 -13.13
CA ASP A 241 8.81 -7.16 -13.34
C ASP A 241 10.17 -7.49 -12.73
N THR A 242 11.18 -6.64 -12.94
CA THR A 242 12.50 -6.75 -12.29
C THR A 242 12.36 -6.70 -10.77
N ALA A 243 11.63 -5.70 -10.23
CA ALA A 243 11.40 -5.60 -8.79
C ALA A 243 10.68 -6.83 -8.21
N ALA A 244 9.70 -7.39 -8.92
CA ALA A 244 9.02 -8.62 -8.49
C ALA A 244 9.95 -9.84 -8.46
N GLY A 245 10.85 -9.98 -9.45
CA GLY A 245 11.85 -11.05 -9.47
C GLY A 245 12.85 -10.96 -8.31
N GLU A 246 13.39 -9.77 -8.05
CA GLU A 246 14.35 -9.54 -6.96
C GLU A 246 13.70 -9.71 -5.57
N ILE A 247 12.45 -9.24 -5.39
CA ILE A 247 11.67 -9.51 -4.17
C ILE A 247 11.45 -11.03 -4.02
N ALA A 248 11.11 -11.75 -5.09
CA ALA A 248 10.92 -13.20 -5.05
C ALA A 248 12.20 -13.95 -4.65
N ALA A 249 13.37 -13.53 -5.17
CA ALA A 249 14.66 -14.09 -4.76
C ALA A 249 14.98 -13.81 -3.27
N ALA A 250 14.57 -12.66 -2.74
CA ALA A 250 14.79 -12.30 -1.34
C ALA A 250 13.84 -13.02 -0.35
N VAL A 251 12.58 -13.28 -0.73
CA VAL A 251 11.57 -13.93 0.14
C VAL A 251 11.41 -15.44 -0.11
N GLY A 252 12.03 -15.99 -1.16
CA GLY A 252 11.88 -17.36 -1.62
C GLY A 252 12.68 -18.41 -0.85
N ARG A 253 12.47 -18.51 0.47
CA ARG A 253 13.08 -19.52 1.35
C ARG A 253 11.98 -20.30 2.10
#